data_AF-A0A094PJ17-F1
#
_entry.id   AF-A0A094PJ17-F1
#
_cell.length_a   1.000
_cell.length_b   1.000
_cell.length_c   1.000
_cell.angle_alpha   90.00
_cell.angle_beta   90.00
_cell.angle_gamma   90.00
#
_symmetry.space_group_name_H-M   'P 1'
#
loop_
_entity.id
_entity.type
_entity.pdbx_description
1 polymer ?
#
loop_
_entity_poly.entity_id
_entity_poly.type
_entity_poly.pdbx_seq_one_letter_code
_entity_poly.pdbx_strand_id
1 'polypeptide(L)' 'MSTDGTCPTCHRVLEAPQIASTVPTHRKVTAENINLRHLAHGLDDGDDAKAPWHFKLLVGALCLYLGWRIVQIFV' A
#
# COMPACT_ATOMS: atom_id res chain seq x y z
N MET A 1 -3.19 -1.65 -19.84
CA MET A 1 -2.93 -2.72 -20.81
C MET A 1 -3.60 -2.31 -22.11
N SER A 2 -2.86 -2.20 -23.22
CA SER A 2 -3.51 -1.97 -24.52
C SER A 2 -4.28 -3.22 -24.94
N THR A 3 -5.35 -3.04 -25.72
CA THR A 3 -6.21 -4.11 -26.23
C THR A 3 -5.44 -5.16 -27.05
N ASP A 4 -4.29 -4.77 -27.60
CA ASP A 4 -3.41 -5.60 -28.41
C ASP A 4 -2.35 -6.36 -27.59
N GLY A 5 -2.46 -6.38 -26.26
CA GLY A 5 -1.50 -7.05 -25.36
C GLY A 5 -0.13 -6.36 -25.24
N THR A 6 0.04 -5.20 -25.86
CA THR A 6 1.30 -4.44 -25.83
C THR A 6 1.47 -3.66 -24.52
N CYS A 7 2.69 -3.66 -23.98
CA CYS A 7 3.03 -2.87 -22.81
C CYS A 7 3.02 -1.37 -23.16
N PRO A 8 2.19 -0.54 -22.49
CA PRO A 8 2.02 0.86 -22.85
C PRO A 8 3.24 1.75 -22.53
N THR A 9 4.21 1.24 -21.76
CA THR A 9 5.36 2.03 -21.31
C THR A 9 6.61 1.78 -22.15
N CYS A 10 6.86 0.53 -22.55
CA CYS A 10 8.05 0.17 -23.31
C CYS A 10 7.75 -0.27 -24.74
N HIS A 11 6.48 -0.22 -25.16
CA HIS A 11 5.98 -0.58 -26.48
C HIS A 11 6.39 -1.98 -26.98
N ARG A 12 6.83 -2.87 -26.07
CA ARG A 12 7.15 -4.25 -26.40
C ARG A 12 5.88 -5.09 -26.37
N VAL A 13 5.75 -5.96 -27.37
CA VAL A 13 4.75 -7.04 -27.38
C VAL A 13 5.12 -7.99 -26.25
N LEU A 14 4.19 -8.19 -25.33
CA LEU A 14 4.35 -9.19 -24.28
C LEU A 14 3.84 -10.51 -24.86
N GLU A 15 4.74 -11.38 -25.31
CA GLU A 15 4.38 -12.76 -25.62
C GLU A 15 3.65 -13.36 -24.41
N ALA A 16 2.47 -13.96 -24.64
CA ALA A 16 1.76 -14.68 -23.60
C ALA A 16 2.72 -15.69 -22.96
N PRO A 17 2.75 -15.84 -21.61
CA PRO A 17 3.71 -16.72 -20.97
C PRO A 17 3.38 -18.16 -21.38
N GLN A 18 4.08 -18.68 -22.39
CA GLN A 18 4.22 -20.12 -22.56
C GLN A 18 4.79 -20.62 -21.24
N ILE A 19 4.02 -21.45 -20.55
CA ILE A 19 4.37 -22.18 -19.33
C ILE A 19 5.40 -23.26 -19.72
N ALA A 20 6.49 -22.84 -20.34
CA ALA A 20 7.59 -23.65 -20.81
C ALA A 20 8.83 -22.75 -20.67
N SER A 21 9.34 -22.70 -19.44
CA SER A 21 10.74 -22.59 -19.03
C SER A 21 11.81 -22.23 -20.08
N THR A 22 11.62 -21.19 -20.88
CA THR A 22 12.62 -20.64 -21.82
C THR A 22 12.74 -19.13 -21.70
N VAL A 23 12.42 -18.59 -20.51
CA VAL A 23 12.74 -17.19 -20.18
C VAL A 23 14.26 -17.04 -20.18
N PRO A 24 14.83 -16.09 -20.95
CA PRO A 24 16.26 -15.82 -20.92
C PRO A 24 16.67 -15.51 -19.48
N THR A 25 17.83 -16.04 -19.10
CA THR A 25 18.43 -16.19 -17.77
C THR A 25 18.46 -14.95 -16.85
N HIS A 26 17.92 -13.82 -17.27
CA HIS A 26 17.88 -12.55 -16.55
C HIS A 26 16.58 -12.31 -15.73
N ARG A 27 15.54 -13.13 -15.85
CA ARG A 27 14.26 -12.87 -15.15
C ARG A 27 13.64 -14.10 -14.50
N LYS A 28 14.45 -14.91 -13.83
CA LYS A 28 13.91 -15.86 -12.87
C LYS A 28 13.53 -15.07 -11.61
N VAL A 29 12.24 -14.86 -11.38
CA VAL A 29 11.74 -14.18 -10.18
C VAL A 29 11.92 -15.14 -9.01
N THR A 30 13.08 -15.09 -8.37
CA THR A 30 13.39 -15.84 -7.15
C THR A 30 13.10 -14.97 -5.93
N ALA A 31 12.88 -15.59 -4.78
CA ALA A 31 12.61 -14.89 -3.52
C ALA A 31 13.72 -13.88 -3.13
N GLU A 32 14.94 -14.07 -3.61
CA GLU A 32 16.05 -13.12 -3.44
C GLU A 32 15.98 -11.90 -4.37
N ASN A 33 15.41 -12.04 -5.58
CA ASN A 33 15.31 -10.93 -6.52
C ASN A 33 14.02 -10.10 -6.32
N ILE A 34 13.01 -10.67 -5.66
CA ILE A 34 11.76 -9.98 -5.34
C ILE A 34 11.60 -9.86 -3.83
N ASN A 35 11.92 -8.67 -3.30
CA ASN A 35 11.72 -8.38 -1.89
C ASN A 35 10.24 -8.14 -1.60
N LEU A 36 9.50 -9.23 -1.37
CA LEU A 36 8.07 -9.21 -1.00
C LEU A 36 7.80 -8.28 0.18
N ARG A 37 8.71 -8.23 1.17
CA ARG A 37 8.62 -7.31 2.31
C ARG A 37 8.63 -5.86 1.87
N HIS A 38 9.55 -5.47 0.99
CA HIS A 38 9.65 -4.10 0.49
C HIS A 38 8.44 -3.69 -0.36
N LEU A 39 7.84 -4.63 -1.09
CA LEU A 39 6.62 -4.37 -1.87
C LEU A 39 5.36 -4.33 -1.00
N ALA A 40 5.30 -5.16 0.04
CA ALA A 40 4.20 -5.17 1.01
C ALA A 40 4.17 -3.92 1.89
N HIS A 41 5.32 -3.29 2.11
CA HIS A 41 5.40 -1.98 2.76
C HIS A 41 4.79 -0.84 1.92
N GLY A 42 4.39 -1.09 0.67
CA GLY A 42 3.91 -0.05 -0.25
C GLY A 42 5.05 0.88 -0.68
N LEU A 43 4.88 1.59 -1.79
CA LEU A 43 5.84 2.60 -2.28
C LEU A 43 5.91 3.86 -1.39
N ASP A 44 5.46 3.75 -0.14
CA ASP A 44 5.33 4.85 0.81
C ASP A 44 6.34 4.62 1.94
N ASP A 45 7.61 4.76 1.56
CA ASP A 45 8.73 4.78 2.49
C ASP A 45 8.68 6.11 3.26
N GLY A 46 8.19 6.05 4.50
CA GLY A 46 8.72 6.93 5.54
C GLY A 46 8.03 8.27 5.78
N ASP A 47 6.71 8.36 5.66
CA ASP A 47 5.97 9.21 6.58
C ASP A 47 5.21 8.29 7.53
N ASP A 48 5.67 8.24 8.79
CA ASP A 48 4.86 7.90 9.94
C ASP A 48 3.39 8.13 9.58
N ALA A 49 2.53 7.11 9.68
CA ALA A 49 1.09 7.23 9.47
C ALA A 49 0.50 8.18 10.54
N LYS A 50 0.87 9.45 10.42
CA LYS A 50 0.57 10.56 11.29
C LYS A 50 -0.87 10.81 11.01
N ALA A 51 -1.71 10.36 11.93
CA ALA A 51 -3.13 10.62 11.83
C ALA A 51 -3.31 12.12 11.48
N PRO A 52 -4.09 12.44 10.44
CA PRO A 52 -4.19 13.79 9.92
C PRO A 52 -4.57 14.74 11.07
N TRP A 53 -4.08 15.99 11.08
CA TRP A 53 -4.23 16.91 12.22
C TRP A 53 -5.67 17.01 12.76
N HIS A 54 -6.65 16.95 11.87
CA HIS A 54 -8.08 16.89 12.18
C HIS A 54 -8.49 15.68 13.05
N PHE A 55 -7.85 14.52 12.91
CA PHE A 55 -8.12 13.32 13.70
C PHE A 55 -7.83 13.57 15.19
N LYS A 56 -6.78 14.33 15.49
CA LYS A 56 -6.44 14.71 16.86
C LYS A 56 -7.49 15.64 17.48
N LEU A 57 -8.13 16.49 16.68
CA LEU A 57 -9.26 17.32 17.13
C LEU A 57 -10.49 16.46 17.46
N LEU A 58 -10.82 15.48 16.61
CA LEU A 58 -11.92 14.55 16.88
C LEU A 58 -11.72 13.78 18.19
N VAL A 59 -10.51 13.28 18.43
CA VAL A 59 -10.16 12.60 19.70
C VAL A 59 -10.27 13.55 20.90
N GLY A 60 -9.79 14.79 20.76
CA GLY A 60 -9.91 15.80 21.82
C GLY A 60 -11.36 16.13 22.18
N ALA A 61 -12.21 16.35 21.18
CA ALA A 61 -13.65 16.59 21.37
C ALA A 61 -14.36 15.39 22.01
N LEU A 62 -13.98 14.17 21.61
CA LEU A 62 -14.51 12.95 22.19
C LEU A 62 -14.17 12.84 23.68
N CYS A 63 -12.90 13.05 24.05
CA CYS A 63 -12.46 13.02 25.45
C CYS A 63 -13.15 14.08 26.30
N LEU A 64 -13.32 15.30 25.78
CA LEU A 64 -14.04 16.36 26.48
C LEU A 64 -15.50 15.99 26.73
N TYR A 65 -16.19 15.45 25.73
CA TYR A 65 -17.59 15.04 25.85
C TYR A 65 -17.75 13.89 26.86
N LEU A 66 -16.92 12.85 26.79
CA LEU A 66 -16.97 11.74 27.73
C LEU A 66 -16.60 12.19 29.15
N GLY A 67 -15.58 13.04 29.30
CA GLY A 67 -15.21 13.61 30.60
C GLY A 67 -16.36 14.42 31.22
N TRP A 68 -17.03 15.26 30.42
CA TRP A 68 -18.21 15.98 30.87
C TRP A 68 -19.35 15.04 31.26
N ARG A 69 -19.61 13.99 30.48
CA ARG A 69 -20.61 12.97 30.81
C ARG A 69 -20.31 12.27 32.13
N ILE A 70 -19.04 11.99 32.41
CA ILE A 70 -18.61 11.39 33.69
C ILE A 70 -18.93 12.35 34.84
N VAL A 71 -18.61 13.64 34.72
CA VAL A 71 -18.96 14.65 35.73
C VAL A 71 -20.47 14.76 35.92
N GLN A 72 -21.24 14.77 34.83
CA GLN A 72 -22.70 14.81 34.85
C GLN A 72 -23.34 13.62 35.58
N ILE A 73 -22.65 12.48 35.71
CA ILE A 73 -23.17 11.34 36.48
C ILE A 73 -23.12 11.60 37.98
N PHE A 74 -22.21 12.47 38.44
CA PHE A 74 -21.95 12.73 39.86
C PHE A 74 -22.43 14.10 40.35
N VAL A 75 -22.78 15.01 39.44
CA VAL A 75 -23.37 16.34 39.69
C VAL A 75 -24.84 16.31 39.33
#